data_AF-A0A150L9I7-F1
#
_entry.id   AF-A0A150L9I7-F1
#
_cell.length_a   1.000
_cell.length_b   1.000
_cell.length_c   1.000
_cell.angle_alpha   90.00
_cell.angle_beta   90.00
_cell.angle_gamma   90.00
#
_symmetry.space_group_name_H-M   'P 1'
#
loop_
_entity.id
_entity.type
_entity.pdbx_description
1 polymer ?
#
loop_
_entity_poly.entity_id
_entity_poly.type
_entity_poly.pdbx_seq_one_letter_code
_entity_poly.pdbx_strand_id
1 'polypeptide(L)' 'MTKMKPDFMDSPFFVDEPGNWHLKPGAPKEMQEEFERYMANLEDENVPGTIFGNHISYPYDE' A
#
# COMPACT_ATOMS: atom_id res chain seq x y z
N MET A 1 -3.36 -7.93 -15.18
CA MET A 1 -3.51 -8.73 -13.94
C MET A 1 -4.70 -8.17 -13.20
N THR A 2 -5.70 -9.00 -12.90
CA THR A 2 -6.82 -8.61 -12.05
C THR A 2 -6.23 -8.27 -10.68
N LYS A 3 -6.05 -6.98 -10.37
CA LYS A 3 -5.64 -6.54 -9.03
C LYS A 3 -6.76 -6.97 -8.10
N MET A 4 -6.59 -8.13 -7.46
CA MET A 4 -7.52 -8.65 -6.48
C MET A 4 -7.50 -7.62 -5.35
N LYS A 5 -8.59 -6.84 -5.24
CA LYS A 5 -8.70 -5.77 -4.24
C LYS A 5 -8.54 -6.46 -2.87
N PRO A 6 -7.62 -6.00 -2.00
CA PRO A 6 -7.47 -6.61 -0.69
C PRO A 6 -8.76 -6.44 0.11
N ASP A 7 -9.04 -7.39 1.00
CA ASP A 7 -10.31 -7.48 1.72
C ASP A 7 -10.46 -6.30 2.69
N PHE A 8 -9.33 -5.84 3.27
CA PHE A 8 -9.34 -4.67 4.14
C PHE A 8 -9.90 -3.41 3.45
N MET A 9 -9.78 -3.26 2.12
CA MET A 9 -10.28 -2.06 1.42
C MET A 9 -11.80 -1.97 1.35
N ASP A 10 -12.52 -3.07 1.61
CA ASP A 10 -13.99 -3.07 1.71
C ASP A 10 -14.47 -2.91 3.16
N SER A 11 -13.54 -2.95 4.12
CA SER A 11 -13.83 -2.93 5.54
C SER A 11 -14.26 -1.55 6.04
N PRO A 12 -15.23 -1.47 6.97
CA PRO A 12 -15.59 -0.21 7.63
C PRO A 12 -14.47 0.35 8.52
N PHE A 13 -13.47 -0.48 8.84
CA PHE A 13 -12.29 -0.08 9.59
C PHE A 13 -11.25 0.61 8.71
N PHE A 14 -11.27 0.42 7.40
CA PHE A 14 -10.29 1.06 6.53
C PHE A 14 -10.68 2.52 6.23
N VAL A 15 -9.66 3.37 6.14
CA VAL A 15 -9.77 4.78 5.82
C VAL A 15 -8.93 5.03 4.57
N ASP A 16 -9.59 5.32 3.45
CA ASP A 16 -8.95 5.53 2.14
C ASP A 16 -8.51 6.99 1.90
N GLU A 17 -8.10 7.70 2.96
CA GLU A 17 -7.66 9.10 2.83
C GLU A 17 -6.37 9.23 2.03
N PRO A 18 -6.31 10.11 1.01
CA PRO A 18 -5.12 10.26 0.18
C PRO A 18 -3.90 10.67 1.02
N GLY A 19 -2.88 9.81 1.05
CA GLY A 19 -1.67 10.01 1.86
C GLY A 19 -1.82 9.66 3.34
N ASN A 20 -2.99 9.18 3.78
CA ASN A 20 -3.27 8.79 5.16
C ASN A 20 -4.06 7.47 5.22
N TRP A 21 -3.68 6.50 4.39
CA TRP A 21 -4.28 5.16 4.46
C TRP A 21 -3.95 4.51 5.80
N HIS A 22 -4.98 4.21 6.58
CA HIS A 22 -4.83 3.55 7.87
C HIS A 22 -6.07 2.73 8.22
N LEU A 23 -5.91 1.84 9.20
CA LEU A 23 -7.03 1.14 9.83
C LEU A 23 -7.45 1.86 11.11
N LYS A 24 -8.76 1.98 11.33
CA LYS A 24 -9.36 2.51 12.56
C LYS A 24 -9.00 1.63 13.76
N PRO A 25 -8.90 2.23 14.95
CA PRO A 25 -8.68 1.46 16.18
C PRO A 25 -9.84 0.46 16.38
N GLY A 26 -9.48 -0.79 16.66
CA GLY A 26 -10.45 -1.89 16.79
C GLY A 26 -10.64 -2.76 15.54
N ALA A 27 -9.87 -2.53 14.48
CA ALA A 27 -9.81 -3.45 13.35
C ALA A 27 -9.40 -4.87 13.80
N PRO A 28 -9.97 -5.93 13.21
CA PRO A 28 -9.58 -7.30 13.54
C PRO A 28 -8.11 -7.55 13.20
N LYS A 29 -7.44 -8.38 14.00
CA LYS A 29 -5.99 -8.60 13.90
C LYS A 29 -5.58 -9.10 12.50
N GLU A 30 -6.33 -10.03 11.93
CA GLU A 30 -6.08 -10.58 10.60
C GLU A 30 -6.06 -9.50 9.50
N MET A 31 -6.87 -8.46 9.66
CA MET A 31 -6.94 -7.33 8.73
C MET A 31 -5.76 -6.38 8.89
N GLN A 32 -5.28 -6.19 10.13
CA GLN A 32 -4.07 -5.42 10.40
C GLN A 32 -2.87 -6.10 9.71
N GLU A 33 -2.74 -7.42 9.89
CA GLU A 33 -1.68 -8.21 9.26
C GLU A 33 -1.76 -8.18 7.72
N GLU A 34 -2.96 -8.18 7.14
CA GLU A 34 -3.15 -8.02 5.68
C GLU A 34 -2.75 -6.61 5.20
N PHE A 35 -3.19 -5.57 5.91
CA PHE A 35 -2.88 -4.18 5.57
C PHE A 35 -1.38 -3.91 5.63
N GLU A 36 -0.71 -4.36 6.69
CA GLU A 36 0.75 -4.24 6.84
C GLU A 36 1.48 -4.97 5.72
N ARG A 37 1.06 -6.19 5.37
CA ARG A 37 1.64 -6.95 4.26
C ARG A 37 1.42 -6.25 2.92
N TYR A 38 0.26 -5.63 2.72
CA TYR A 38 -0.04 -4.88 1.50
C TYR A 38 0.80 -3.61 1.38
N MET A 39 0.94 -2.85 2.47
CA MET A 39 1.84 -1.67 2.52
C MET A 39 3.29 -2.06 2.23
N ALA A 40 3.80 -3.12 2.88
CA ALA A 40 5.16 -3.61 2.64
C ALA A 40 5.38 -4.06 1.17
N ASN A 41 4.37 -4.66 0.52
CA ASN A 41 4.45 -5.03 -0.89
C ASN A 41 4.38 -3.82 -1.84
N LEU A 42 3.78 -2.70 -1.42
CA LEU A 42 3.79 -1.46 -2.20
C LEU A 42 5.13 -0.72 -2.10
N GLU A 43 5.79 -0.79 -0.94
CA GLU A 43 7.14 -0.24 -0.74
C GLU A 43 8.20 -1.03 -1.50
N ASP A 44 7.97 -2.34 -1.74
CA ASP A 44 8.85 -3.17 -2.56
C ASP A 44 8.60 -2.87 -4.07
N GLU A 45 9.10 -1.72 -4.53
CA GLU A 45 9.03 -1.26 -5.94
C GLU A 45 9.81 -2.15 -6.93
N ASN A 46 10.37 -3.29 -6.51
CA ASN A 46 11.10 -4.23 -7.35
C ASN A 46 10.24 -5.40 -7.86
N VAL A 47 9.01 -5.11 -8.30
CA VAL A 47 8.17 -6.12 -8.95
C VAL A 47 8.78 -6.55 -10.29
N PRO A 48 8.94 -7.86 -10.57
CA PRO A 48 9.41 -8.35 -11.86
C PRO A 48 8.38 -7.99 -12.95
N GLY A 49 8.71 -6.94 -13.71
CA GLY A 49 7.81 -6.29 -14.67
C GLY A 49 7.97 -4.77 -14.73
N THR A 50 8.57 -4.14 -13.71
CA THR A 50 8.98 -2.73 -13.74
C THR A 50 10.30 -2.59 -14.50
N ILE A 51 10.23 -2.60 -15.83
CA ILE A 51 11.34 -2.23 -16.69
C ILE A 51 11.26 -0.69 -16.83
N PHE A 52 12.08 0.06 -16.06
CA PHE A 52 12.13 1.53 -16.00
C PHE A 52 11.09 2.25 -15.10
N GLY A 53 11.09 1.98 -13.79
CA GLY A 53 10.64 2.99 -12.84
C GLY A 53 11.59 4.19 -12.90
N ASN A 54 11.11 5.38 -13.27
CA ASN A 54 11.93 6.59 -13.23
C ASN A 54 12.20 6.95 -11.76
N HIS A 55 13.36 6.56 -11.25
CA HIS A 55 13.83 6.93 -9.94
C HIS A 55 14.33 8.38 -9.99
N ILE A 56 13.46 9.34 -9.69
CA ILE A 56 13.86 10.73 -9.50
C ILE A 56 14.50 10.86 -8.12
N SER A 57 15.81 11.04 -8.06
CA SER A 57 16.52 11.34 -6.82
C SER A 57 16.03 12.68 -6.25
N TYR A 58 15.65 12.71 -4.98
CA TYR A 58 15.32 13.92 -4.22
C TYR A 58 16.43 14.18 -3.19
N PRO A 59 16.85 15.44 -2.95
CA PRO A 59 16.43 16.67 -3.63
C PRO A 59 16.93 16.76 -5.08
N TYR A 60 16.19 17.49 -5.93
CA TYR A 60 16.63 17.82 -7.28
C TYR A 60 17.91 18.66 -7.17
N ASP A 61 19.08 18.06 -7.40
CA ASP A 61 20.30 18.83 -7.65
C ASP A 61 20.04 19.72 -8.90
N GLU A 62 20.24 21.02 -8.71
CA GLU A 62 19.85 22.16 -9.58
C GLU A 62 20.40 22.13 -11.02
#